data_AF-A0A967N3J5-F1
#
_entry.id   AF-A0A967N3J5-F1
#
_cell.length_a   1.000
_cell.length_b   1.000
_cell.length_c   1.000
_cell.angle_alpha   90.00
_cell.angle_beta   90.00
_cell.angle_gamma   90.00
#
_symmetry.space_group_name_H-M   'P 1'
#
loop_
_entity.id
_entity.type
_entity.pdbx_description
1 polymer ?
#
loop_
_entity_poly.entity_id
_entity_poly.type
_entity_poly.pdbx_seq_one_letter_code
_entity_poly.pdbx_strand_id
1 'polypeptide(L)' 'SREPLVVFHTSDYQVGRPFLPEAADAMIRLAEAVEPDVVVAAGDLTQRARREEFELARAVLD' A
#
# COMPACT_ATOMS: atom_id res chain seq x y z
N SER A 1 22.27 -3.65 -22.30
CA SER A 1 21.95 -4.02 -20.91
C SER A 1 20.44 -3.90 -20.73
N ARG A 2 19.79 -4.71 -19.89
CA ARG A 2 18.42 -4.41 -19.48
C ARG A 2 18.42 -3.21 -18.55
N GLU A 3 17.40 -2.36 -18.63
CA GLU A 3 17.18 -1.31 -17.64
C GLU A 3 16.92 -1.94 -16.26
N PRO A 4 17.39 -1.31 -15.17
CA PRO A 4 17.16 -1.80 -13.82
C PRO A 4 15.67 -1.71 -13.46
N LEU A 5 15.14 -2.77 -12.83
CA LEU A 5 13.78 -2.80 -12.30
C LEU A 5 13.71 -2.02 -10.97
N VAL A 6 12.78 -1.09 -10.86
CA VAL A 6 12.48 -0.33 -9.64
C VAL A 6 11.28 -0.95 -8.94
N VAL A 7 11.48 -1.40 -7.69
CA VAL A 7 10.43 -2.01 -6.87
C VAL A 7 10.13 -1.13 -5.67
N PHE A 8 8.86 -0.77 -5.51
CA PHE A 8 8.36 -0.07 -4.32
C PHE A 8 7.77 -1.09 -3.33
N HIS A 9 8.54 -1.40 -2.28
CA HIS A 9 8.17 -2.40 -1.29
C HIS A 9 7.67 -1.75 0.00
N THR A 10 6.45 -2.06 0.40
CA THR A 10 5.77 -1.54 1.60
C THR A 10 5.20 -2.71 2.42
N SER A 11 4.88 -2.48 3.69
CA SER A 11 4.33 -3.52 4.55
C SER A 11 3.41 -2.95 5.62
N ASP A 12 2.57 -3.80 6.21
CA ASP A 12 1.82 -3.55 7.45
C ASP A 12 0.92 -2.31 7.39
N TYR A 13 0.06 -2.30 6.38
CA TYR A 13 -0.93 -1.24 6.15
C TYR A 13 -1.95 -1.16 7.29
N GLN A 14 -2.26 -2.32 7.90
CA GLN A 14 -3.13 -2.41 9.07
C GLN A 14 -4.45 -1.64 8.89
N VAL A 15 -5.07 -1.73 7.70
CA VAL A 15 -6.32 -1.03 7.39
C VAL A 15 -7.43 -1.50 8.32
N GLY A 16 -8.02 -0.58 9.07
CA GLY A 16 -9.02 -0.87 10.09
C GLY A 16 -8.87 0.03 11.31
N ARG A 17 -9.83 0.02 12.23
CA ARG A 17 -9.84 1.00 13.35
C ARG A 17 -8.79 0.68 14.43
N PRO A 18 -7.97 1.63 14.88
CA PRO A 18 -7.82 3.01 14.37
C PRO A 18 -7.01 3.05 13.07
N PHE A 19 -7.53 3.76 12.07
CA PHE A 19 -6.86 3.93 10.77
C PHE A 19 -6.26 5.33 10.68
N LEU A 20 -5.12 5.47 10.00
CA LEU A 20 -4.43 6.73 9.72
C LEU A 20 -4.46 7.03 8.21
N PRO A 21 -5.52 7.68 7.70
CA PRO A 21 -5.65 7.99 6.28
C PRO A 21 -4.46 8.77 5.72
N GLU A 22 -3.88 9.67 6.51
CA GLU A 22 -2.79 10.54 6.09
C GLU A 22 -1.51 9.76 5.76
N ALA A 23 -1.30 8.61 6.40
CA ALA A 23 -0.19 7.72 6.12
C ALA A 23 -0.37 7.01 4.76
N ALA A 24 -1.59 6.55 4.47
CA ALA A 24 -1.93 5.97 3.18
C ALA A 24 -1.76 7.00 2.05
N ASP A 25 -2.28 8.22 2.23
CA ASP A 25 -2.13 9.31 1.26
C ASP A 25 -0.65 9.67 1.01
N ALA A 26 0.18 9.68 2.05
CA ALA A 26 1.61 9.98 1.92
C ALA A 26 2.36 8.88 1.16
N MET A 27 2.02 7.62 1.41
CA MET A 27 2.58 6.48 0.68
C MET A 27 2.17 6.51 -0.80
N ILE A 28 0.91 6.82 -1.11
CA ILE A 28 0.43 6.96 -2.50
C ILE A 28 1.24 8.04 -3.24
N ARG A 29 1.35 9.24 -2.65
CA ARG A 29 2.16 10.33 -3.24
C ARG A 29 3.62 9.95 -3.46
N LEU A 30 4.20 9.16 -2.55
CA LEU A 30 5.57 8.69 -2.70
C LEU A 30 5.69 7.67 -3.85
N ALA A 31 4.75 6.74 -3.97
CA ALA A 31 4.72 5.78 -5.08
C ALA A 31 4.56 6.49 -6.43
N GLU A 32 3.67 7.48 -6.52
CA GLU A 32 3.49 8.32 -7.72
C GLU A 32 4.76 9.10 -8.08
N ALA A 33 5.49 9.62 -7.09
CA ALA A 33 6.72 10.37 -7.34
C ALA A 33 7.93 9.49 -7.73
N VAL A 34 7.93 8.22 -7.31
CA VAL A 34 9.00 7.25 -7.61
C VAL A 34 8.80 6.59 -8.99
N GLU A 35 7.55 6.51 -9.47
CA GLU A 35 7.17 5.82 -10.71
C GLU A 35 7.76 4.39 -10.78
N PRO A 36 7.49 3.50 -9.80
CA PRO A 36 8.07 2.16 -9.78
C PRO A 36 7.45 1.26 -10.86
N ASP A 37 8.24 0.29 -11.34
CA ASP A 37 7.74 -0.73 -12.25
C ASP A 37 6.77 -1.71 -11.56
N VAL A 38 7.00 -1.94 -10.27
CA VAL A 38 6.25 -2.90 -9.45
C VAL A 38 6.06 -2.36 -8.03
N VAL A 39 4.83 -2.45 -7.53
CA VAL A 39 4.52 -2.25 -6.11
C VAL A 39 4.35 -3.60 -5.43
N VAL A 40 4.99 -3.80 -4.28
CA VAL A 40 4.83 -4.98 -3.43
C VAL A 40 4.25 -4.52 -2.09
N ALA A 41 2.98 -4.84 -1.86
CA ALA A 41 2.31 -4.65 -0.57
C ALA A 41 2.43 -5.95 0.25
N ALA A 42 3.35 -5.96 1.22
CA ALA A 42 3.64 -7.11 2.06
C ALA A 42 2.95 -7.01 3.45
N GLY A 43 3.00 -8.11 4.21
CA GLY A 43 2.54 -8.13 5.60
C GLY A 43 1.03 -7.95 5.76
N ASP A 44 0.64 -7.34 6.88
CA ASP A 44 -0.77 -7.20 7.26
C ASP A 44 -1.48 -6.08 6.51
N LEU A 45 -2.28 -6.43 5.51
CA LEU A 45 -3.12 -5.47 4.79
C LEU A 45 -4.21 -4.85 5.68
N THR A 46 -4.74 -5.62 6.61
CA THR A 46 -5.90 -5.24 7.44
C THR A 46 -5.62 -5.43 8.92
N GLN A 47 -6.25 -4.61 9.77
CA GLN A 47 -6.08 -4.66 11.22
C GLN A 47 -6.69 -5.91 11.87
N ARG A 48 -7.82 -6.41 11.36
CA ARG A 48 -8.59 -7.51 11.97
C ARG A 48 -9.15 -8.51 10.94
N ALA A 49 -8.69 -8.47 9.70
CA ALA A 49 -9.12 -9.38 8.62
C ALA A 49 -10.63 -9.37 8.36
N ARG A 50 -11.30 -8.23 8.57
CA ARG A 50 -12.72 -8.09 8.25
C ARG A 50 -12.91 -7.82 6.77
N ARG A 51 -14.03 -8.28 6.20
CA ARG A 51 -14.38 -8.02 4.80
C ARG A 51 -14.33 -6.53 4.44
N GLU A 52 -14.93 -5.69 5.28
CA GLU A 52 -14.94 -4.23 5.13
C GLU A 52 -13.52 -3.63 5.12
N GLU A 53 -12.60 -4.19 5.93
CA GLU A 53 -11.21 -3.73 5.98
C GLU A 53 -10.45 -4.13 4.71
N PHE A 54 -10.72 -5.30 4.12
CA PHE A 54 -10.16 -5.69 2.83
C PHE A 54 -10.71 -4.86 1.67
N GLU A 55 -11.99 -4.51 1.69
CA GLU A 55 -12.60 -3.63 0.69
C GLU A 55 -11.96 -2.23 0.72
N LEU A 56 -11.71 -1.69 1.92
CA LEU A 56 -11.00 -0.44 2.11
C LEU A 56 -9.52 -0.54 1.71
N ALA A 57 -8.83 -1.62 2.09
CA ALA A 57 -7.42 -1.83 1.72
C ALA A 57 -7.26 -1.92 0.20
N ARG A 58 -8.20 -2.56 -0.49
CA ARG A 58 -8.25 -2.57 -1.94
C ARG A 58 -8.40 -1.15 -2.52
N ALA A 59 -9.29 -0.34 -1.97
CA ALA A 59 -9.47 1.04 -2.44
C ALA A 59 -8.23 1.94 -2.24
N VAL A 60 -7.32 1.58 -1.32
CA VAL A 60 -6.03 2.26 -1.13
C VAL A 60 -4.97 1.78 -2.14
N LEU A 61 -5.10 0.57 -2.66
CA LEU A 61 -4.11 -0.09 -3.53
C LEU A 61 -4.47 -0.09 -5.02
N ASP A 62 -5.75 0.06 -5.36
CA ASP A 62 -6.28 0.22 -6.73
C ASP A 62 -6.03 1.65 -7.26
#